data_AF-A0A817RFC8-F1
#
_entry.id   AF-A0A817RFC8-F1
#
_cell.length_a   1.000
_cell.length_b   1.000
_cell.length_c   1.000
_cell.angle_alpha   90.00
_cell.angle_beta   90.00
_cell.angle_gamma   90.00
#
_symmetry.space_group_name_H-M   'P 1'
#
loop_
_entity.id
_entity.type
_entity.pdbx_description
1 polymer ?
#
loop_
_entity_poly.entity_id
_entity_poly.type
_entity_poly.pdbx_seq_one_letter_code
_entity_poly.pdbx_strand_id
1 'polypeptide(L)'
;MIQPLSSRAIDLPPYLLASYGTDSRYTSNDIISRWKNIFEKFREKHIKVLGYSIDCDSKYLRAMRVITGFFAKSINRNDLFGDHAFVIASCSQWIWFYLRPKQSFLCLQDPTHLITKLRNRLLSSKTSMMFGSESINIRFLLQLIKDFSKLDHGSVKSDVVPKDRQNYSFCIKISSDCVVQTLEKMQNTRAICIYLKSIEMNTHTMTYITLLVINNQLPTEALRIWLFSSQTYECMFRTARSMSGPFSPIVNCSVAQFLRRAEK
;
A
#
# COMPACT_ATOMS: atom_id res chain seq x y z
N MET A 1 -4.82 -0.87 -14.17
CA MET A 1 -6.20 -1.32 -13.93
C MET A 1 -6.94 -0.24 -13.17
N ILE A 2 -8.27 -0.28 -13.20
CA ILE A 2 -9.13 0.67 -12.49
C ILE A 2 -10.09 -0.13 -11.62
N GLN A 3 -10.25 0.31 -10.38
CA GLN A 3 -11.26 -0.19 -9.45
C GLN A 3 -12.34 0.89 -9.29
N PRO A 4 -13.59 0.65 -9.70
CA PRO A 4 -14.70 1.55 -9.42
C PRO A 4 -14.96 1.67 -7.92
N LEU A 5 -15.36 2.87 -7.47
CA LEU A 5 -15.65 3.19 -6.07
C LEU A 5 -17.09 3.70 -5.85
N SER A 6 -17.90 3.86 -6.91
CA SER A 6 -19.27 4.37 -6.77
C SER A 6 -20.24 3.26 -6.36
N SER A 7 -21.29 3.61 -5.62
CA SER A 7 -22.34 2.68 -5.18
C SER A 7 -22.98 1.88 -6.31
N ARG A 8 -23.14 2.48 -7.49
CA ARG A 8 -23.70 1.84 -8.68
C ARG A 8 -22.74 0.88 -9.39
N ALA A 9 -21.44 0.99 -9.12
CA ALA A 9 -20.38 0.28 -9.83
C ALA A 9 -19.53 -0.60 -8.90
N ILE A 10 -19.91 -0.73 -7.63
CA ILE A 10 -19.03 -1.33 -6.62
C ILE A 10 -18.88 -2.85 -6.77
N ASP A 11 -19.90 -3.47 -7.35
CA ASP A 11 -19.91 -4.89 -7.70
C ASP A 11 -19.32 -5.14 -9.09
N LEU A 12 -18.94 -4.06 -9.81
CA LEU A 12 -18.25 -4.23 -11.09
C LEU A 12 -16.82 -4.66 -10.83
N PRO A 13 -16.33 -5.68 -11.57
CA PRO A 13 -14.95 -6.11 -11.47
C PRO A 13 -14.01 -4.98 -11.92
N PRO A 14 -12.76 -4.96 -11.43
CA PRO A 14 -11.77 -4.07 -11.97
C PRO A 14 -11.53 -4.38 -13.44
N TYR A 15 -11.18 -3.36 -14.21
CA TYR A 15 -10.91 -3.53 -15.64
C TYR A 15 -9.51 -3.03 -16.01
N LEU A 16 -8.97 -3.64 -17.07
CA LEU A 16 -7.65 -3.33 -17.59
C LEU A 16 -7.72 -2.06 -18.45
N LEU A 17 -7.23 -0.94 -17.91
CA LEU A 17 -7.10 0.31 -18.66
C LEU A 17 -5.97 0.28 -19.70
N ALA A 18 -4.82 -0.21 -19.29
CA ALA A 18 -3.58 -0.17 -20.07
C ALA A 18 -2.65 -1.27 -19.57
N SER A 19 -1.95 -1.90 -20.52
CA SER A 19 -0.90 -2.89 -20.27
C SER A 19 0.17 -2.73 -21.35
N TYR A 20 1.43 -2.82 -20.96
CA TYR A 20 2.59 -2.70 -21.84
C TYR A 20 3.80 -3.36 -21.17
N GLY A 21 4.75 -3.79 -22.00
CA GLY A 21 6.05 -4.26 -21.52
C GLY A 21 6.94 -3.10 -21.08
N THR A 22 7.81 -3.35 -20.10
CA THR A 22 8.84 -2.39 -19.66
C THR A 22 10.15 -3.13 -19.39
N ASP A 23 11.27 -2.48 -19.70
CA ASP A 23 12.61 -2.92 -19.34
C ASP A 23 13.02 -2.43 -17.93
N SER A 24 12.08 -1.86 -17.18
CA SER A 24 12.25 -1.30 -15.83
C SER A 24 13.18 -0.08 -15.75
N ARG A 25 13.55 0.57 -16.87
CA ARG A 25 14.44 1.75 -16.86
C ARG A 25 13.75 3.09 -16.54
N TYR A 26 12.45 3.09 -16.30
CA TYR A 26 11.70 4.28 -15.92
C TYR A 26 12.12 4.87 -14.56
N THR A 27 11.87 6.16 -14.39
CA THR A 27 12.18 6.97 -13.20
C THR A 27 10.90 7.40 -12.47
N SER A 28 11.06 7.99 -11.28
CA SER A 28 9.93 8.60 -10.55
C SER A 28 9.24 9.72 -11.32
N ASN A 29 9.96 10.45 -12.18
CA ASN A 29 9.37 11.50 -13.00
C ASN A 29 8.46 10.91 -14.09
N ASP A 30 8.88 9.80 -14.72
CA ASP A 30 8.06 9.12 -15.72
C ASP A 30 6.75 8.58 -15.11
N ILE A 31 6.83 8.06 -13.88
CA ILE A 31 5.66 7.62 -13.11
C ILE A 31 4.70 8.79 -12.87
N ILE A 32 5.20 9.94 -12.42
CA ILE A 32 4.39 11.15 -12.19
C ILE A 32 3.74 11.61 -13.50
N SER A 33 4.50 11.69 -14.60
CA SER A 33 3.99 12.08 -15.92
C SER A 33 2.87 11.15 -16.38
N ARG A 34 3.01 9.84 -16.15
CA ARG A 34 1.96 8.86 -16.44
C ARG A 34 0.70 9.07 -15.59
N TRP A 35 0.84 9.27 -14.28
CA TRP A 35 -0.31 9.56 -13.41
C TRP A 35 -1.01 10.85 -13.79
N LYS A 36 -0.26 11.90 -14.15
CA LYS A 36 -0.83 13.14 -14.69
C LYS A 36 -1.63 12.86 -15.96
N ASN A 37 -1.04 12.17 -16.94
CA ASN A 37 -1.72 11.87 -18.20
C ASN A 37 -3.01 11.08 -17.98
N ILE A 38 -2.97 10.03 -17.15
CA ILE A 38 -4.17 9.24 -16.81
C ILE A 38 -5.22 10.13 -16.14
N PHE A 39 -4.83 10.92 -15.13
CA PHE A 39 -5.74 11.82 -14.43
C PHE A 39 -6.44 12.80 -15.40
N GLU A 40 -5.69 13.43 -16.28
CA GLU A 40 -6.21 14.38 -17.27
C GLU A 40 -7.16 13.71 -18.27
N LYS A 41 -6.82 12.51 -18.77
CA LYS A 41 -7.68 11.73 -19.68
C LYS A 41 -8.99 11.29 -19.04
N PHE A 42 -8.99 11.01 -17.75
CA PHE A 42 -10.21 10.71 -16.99
C PHE A 42 -11.05 11.96 -16.76
N ARG A 43 -10.38 13.08 -16.47
CA ARG A 43 -11.02 14.39 -16.30
C ARG A 43 -11.75 14.82 -17.57
N GLU A 44 -11.12 14.67 -18.74
CA GLU A 44 -11.75 14.92 -20.06
C GLU A 44 -13.05 14.12 -20.25
N LYS A 45 -13.21 12.98 -19.57
CA LYS A 45 -14.40 12.12 -19.60
C LYS A 45 -15.33 12.30 -18.40
N HIS A 46 -15.12 13.34 -17.58
CA HIS A 46 -15.86 13.58 -16.34
C HIS A 46 -15.80 12.42 -15.33
N ILE A 47 -14.73 11.62 -15.35
CA ILE A 47 -14.50 10.56 -14.36
C ILE A 47 -13.59 11.10 -13.27
N LYS A 48 -14.09 11.13 -12.02
CA LYS A 48 -13.31 11.57 -10.86
C LYS A 48 -12.37 10.46 -10.40
N VAL A 49 -11.07 10.71 -10.47
CA VAL A 49 -10.04 9.80 -9.95
C VAL A 49 -9.77 10.15 -8.50
N LEU A 50 -10.06 9.23 -7.58
CA LEU A 50 -9.76 9.42 -6.16
C LEU A 50 -8.25 9.35 -5.89
N GLY A 51 -7.59 8.33 -6.44
CA GLY A 51 -6.18 8.11 -6.16
C GLY A 51 -5.59 6.90 -6.87
N TYR A 52 -4.30 6.69 -6.61
CA TYR A 52 -3.53 5.57 -7.10
C TYR A 52 -3.11 4.66 -5.95
N SER A 53 -3.42 3.38 -6.07
CA SER A 53 -2.89 2.31 -5.20
C SER A 53 -1.71 1.64 -5.88
N ILE A 54 -0.59 1.53 -5.16
CA ILE A 54 0.70 1.28 -5.79
C ILE A 54 1.57 0.37 -4.93
N ASP A 55 2.32 -0.52 -5.58
CA ASP A 55 3.34 -1.33 -4.92
C ASP A 55 4.41 -0.48 -4.23
N CYS A 56 5.01 -1.01 -3.17
CA CYS A 56 6.00 -0.32 -2.36
C CYS A 56 7.39 -0.19 -3.03
N ASP A 57 7.49 -0.17 -4.36
CA ASP A 57 8.76 0.05 -5.07
C ASP A 57 9.31 1.48 -4.81
N SER A 58 10.63 1.59 -4.74
CA SER A 58 11.32 2.83 -4.35
C SER A 58 11.05 4.00 -5.31
N LYS A 59 10.89 3.72 -6.61
CA LYS A 59 10.63 4.75 -7.63
C LYS A 59 9.22 5.31 -7.47
N TYR A 60 8.26 4.44 -7.18
CA TYR A 60 6.88 4.80 -6.90
C TYR A 60 6.76 5.55 -5.57
N LEU A 61 7.41 5.09 -4.50
CA LEU A 61 7.41 5.80 -3.22
C LEU A 61 7.98 7.21 -3.36
N ARG A 62 9.07 7.38 -4.12
CA ARG A 62 9.61 8.72 -4.41
C ARG A 62 8.61 9.57 -5.20
N ALA A 63 7.91 9.00 -6.19
CA ALA A 63 6.86 9.69 -6.92
C ALA A 63 5.70 10.14 -6.01
N MET A 64 5.22 9.25 -5.13
CA MET A 64 4.18 9.55 -4.13
C MET A 64 4.61 10.70 -3.22
N ARG A 65 5.82 10.63 -2.64
CA ARG A 65 6.34 11.68 -1.75
C ARG A 65 6.38 13.06 -2.43
N VAL A 66 6.87 13.10 -3.67
CA VAL A 66 6.96 14.36 -4.43
C VAL A 66 5.58 14.92 -4.72
N ILE A 67 4.61 14.08 -5.10
CA ILE A 67 3.29 14.55 -5.53
C ILE A 67 2.39 14.96 -4.37
N THR A 68 2.44 14.21 -3.25
CA THR A 68 1.60 14.50 -2.07
C THR A 68 2.23 15.53 -1.13
N GLY A 69 3.51 15.83 -1.32
CA GLY A 69 4.30 16.66 -0.41
C GLY A 69 4.78 15.94 0.86
N PHE A 70 4.59 14.61 0.94
CA PHE A 70 4.94 13.81 2.11
C PHE A 70 6.45 13.78 2.34
N PHE A 71 6.91 14.53 3.37
CA PHE A 71 8.33 14.75 3.69
C PHE A 71 9.18 15.16 2.46
N ALA A 72 8.58 15.88 1.51
CA ALA A 72 9.25 16.38 0.33
C ALA A 72 8.95 17.87 0.17
N LYS A 73 9.98 18.71 0.33
CA LYS A 73 9.95 20.11 -0.08
C LYS A 73 9.99 20.18 -1.60
N SER A 74 8.93 19.75 -2.29
CA SER A 74 8.81 20.01 -3.74
C SER A 74 8.45 21.48 -3.94
N ILE A 75 9.41 22.25 -4.43
CA ILE A 75 9.34 23.70 -4.67
C ILE A 75 8.44 24.06 -5.86
N ASN A 76 8.18 23.18 -6.84
CA ASN A 76 7.58 23.61 -8.11
C ASN A 76 6.60 22.61 -8.72
N ARG A 77 5.42 22.36 -8.09
CA ARG A 77 4.30 21.70 -8.79
C ARG A 77 2.91 22.21 -8.35
N ASN A 78 2.74 23.53 -8.35
CA ASN A 78 1.40 24.13 -8.20
C ASN A 78 0.52 23.88 -9.44
N ASP A 79 1.13 23.45 -10.55
CA ASP A 79 0.50 23.06 -11.83
C ASP A 79 -0.43 21.85 -11.73
N LEU A 80 -0.41 21.12 -10.61
CA LEU A 80 -1.27 19.96 -10.37
C LEU A 80 -2.67 20.36 -9.87
N PHE A 81 -2.83 21.54 -9.27
CA PHE A 81 -4.01 21.86 -8.47
C PHE A 81 -5.05 22.68 -9.26
N GLY A 82 -5.81 22.02 -10.12
CA GLY A 82 -7.02 22.60 -10.72
C GLY A 82 -8.18 22.74 -9.74
N ASP A 83 -9.32 23.20 -10.24
CA ASP A 83 -10.57 23.43 -9.47
C ASP A 83 -11.18 22.15 -8.87
N HIS A 84 -10.74 20.98 -9.34
CA HIS A 84 -11.24 19.67 -8.89
C HIS A 84 -10.39 19.03 -7.78
N ALA A 85 -9.44 19.75 -7.23
CA ALA A 85 -8.62 19.24 -6.13
C ALA A 85 -9.47 18.98 -4.88
N PHE A 86 -9.14 17.90 -4.19
CA PHE A 86 -9.62 17.63 -2.84
C PHE A 86 -9.00 18.62 -1.86
N VAL A 87 -9.82 19.17 -0.97
CA VAL A 87 -9.37 20.15 0.02
C VAL A 87 -9.79 19.67 1.40
N ILE A 88 -8.86 19.63 2.34
CA ILE A 88 -9.16 19.45 3.76
C ILE A 88 -8.74 20.70 4.52
N ALA A 89 -9.46 21.03 5.57
CA ALA A 89 -8.97 21.99 6.55
C ALA A 89 -7.81 21.32 7.30
N SER A 90 -6.60 21.87 7.16
CA SER A 90 -5.48 21.42 7.99
C SER A 90 -5.65 21.99 9.40
N CYS A 91 -5.72 21.12 10.40
CA CYS A 91 -5.61 21.54 11.78
C CYS A 91 -4.13 21.85 12.09
N SER A 92 -3.82 23.11 12.41
CA SER A 92 -2.45 23.55 12.74
C SER A 92 -1.85 22.82 13.95
N GLN A 93 -2.68 22.20 14.79
CA GLN A 93 -2.27 21.39 15.93
C GLN A 93 -1.83 19.97 15.53
N TRP A 94 -2.11 19.53 14.31
CA TRP A 94 -1.76 18.18 13.86
C TRP A 94 -0.32 18.12 13.38
N ILE A 95 0.61 18.20 14.32
CA ILE A 95 2.06 18.07 14.08
C ILE A 95 2.46 16.72 13.46
N TRP A 96 1.56 15.74 13.53
CA TRP A 96 1.73 14.41 13.00
C TRP A 96 1.23 14.27 11.56
N PHE A 97 0.45 15.22 11.00
CA PHE A 97 -0.17 15.06 9.68
C PHE A 97 0.63 15.78 8.58
N TYR A 98 1.20 15.02 7.64
CA TYR A 98 2.19 15.53 6.69
C TYR A 98 1.71 15.68 5.24
N LEU A 99 0.44 15.36 4.93
CA LEU A 99 -0.10 15.59 3.58
C LEU A 99 -0.48 17.07 3.42
N ARG A 100 -0.28 17.61 2.21
CA ARG A 100 -0.72 18.98 1.90
C ARG A 100 -2.25 19.09 1.98
N PRO A 101 -2.81 20.23 2.40
CA PRO A 101 -4.27 20.40 2.54
C PRO A 101 -5.04 20.35 1.23
N LYS A 102 -4.37 20.58 0.10
CA LYS A 102 -4.93 20.49 -1.27
C LYS A 102 -4.22 19.37 -2.02
N GLN A 103 -4.98 18.44 -2.61
CA GLN A 103 -4.49 17.27 -3.33
C GLN A 103 -5.34 17.05 -4.59
N SER A 104 -4.74 16.86 -5.76
CA SER A 104 -5.49 16.55 -6.98
C SER A 104 -6.00 15.11 -6.99
N PHE A 105 -5.22 14.21 -6.41
CA PHE A 105 -5.54 12.82 -6.19
C PHE A 105 -4.69 12.29 -5.03
N LEU A 106 -5.14 11.20 -4.43
CA LEU A 106 -4.48 10.57 -3.31
C LEU A 106 -3.56 9.44 -3.76
N CYS A 107 -2.61 9.05 -2.92
CA CYS A 107 -1.68 7.97 -3.21
C CYS A 107 -1.65 7.02 -2.01
N LEU A 108 -1.95 5.74 -2.25
CA LEU A 108 -1.85 4.69 -1.26
C LEU A 108 -0.79 3.68 -1.66
N GLN A 109 -0.04 3.21 -0.67
CA GLN A 109 0.72 1.99 -0.82
C GLN A 109 -0.18 0.79 -0.66
N ASP A 110 0.09 -0.23 -1.45
CA ASP A 110 -0.51 -1.53 -1.24
C ASP A 110 -0.19 -2.04 0.19
N PRO A 111 -1.21 -2.30 1.03
CA PRO A 111 -0.99 -2.73 2.41
C PRO A 111 -0.37 -4.14 2.50
N THR A 112 -0.67 -5.04 1.56
CA THR A 112 -0.14 -6.41 1.48
C THR A 112 1.36 -6.41 1.20
N HIS A 113 1.81 -5.62 0.22
CA HIS A 113 3.22 -5.47 -0.10
C HIS A 113 3.96 -4.68 0.97
N LEU A 114 3.32 -3.67 1.57
CA LEU A 114 3.93 -2.87 2.64
C LEU A 114 4.27 -3.76 3.85
N ILE A 115 3.29 -4.51 4.35
CA ILE A 115 3.51 -5.37 5.51
C ILE A 115 4.55 -6.46 5.22
N THR A 116 4.54 -7.00 3.99
CA THR A 116 5.54 -7.99 3.55
C THR A 116 6.94 -7.39 3.52
N LYS A 117 7.11 -6.13 3.10
CA LYS A 117 8.40 -5.43 3.13
C LYS A 117 8.86 -5.09 4.54
N LEU A 118 7.99 -4.61 5.40
CA LEU A 118 8.30 -4.37 6.81
C LEU A 118 8.79 -5.66 7.47
N ARG A 119 8.05 -6.75 7.29
CA ARG A 119 8.44 -8.08 7.78
C ARG A 119 9.78 -8.55 7.20
N ASN A 120 9.99 -8.48 5.88
CA ASN A 120 11.27 -8.87 5.28
C ASN A 120 12.43 -8.02 5.80
N ARG A 121 12.20 -6.74 6.11
CA ARG A 121 13.20 -5.87 6.71
C ARG A 121 13.51 -6.27 8.15
N LEU A 122 12.49 -6.58 8.96
CA LEU A 122 12.66 -7.07 10.34
C LEU A 122 13.50 -8.35 10.42
N LEU A 123 13.41 -9.21 9.41
CA LEU A 123 14.18 -10.46 9.30
C LEU A 123 15.57 -10.31 8.70
N SER A 124 15.87 -9.17 8.11
CA SER A 124 17.15 -8.96 7.42
C SER A 124 18.28 -8.88 8.44
N SER A 125 19.23 -9.80 8.38
CA SER A 125 20.49 -9.71 9.14
C SER A 125 21.44 -8.63 8.61
N LYS A 126 21.15 -8.05 7.44
CA LYS A 126 22.04 -7.11 6.73
C LYS A 126 21.90 -5.66 7.18
N THR A 127 20.83 -5.31 7.87
CA THR A 127 20.55 -3.91 8.24
C THR A 127 20.00 -3.83 9.65
N SER A 128 20.69 -3.07 10.51
CA SER A 128 20.16 -2.68 11.81
C SER A 128 19.06 -1.63 11.62
N MET A 129 17.94 -1.81 12.31
CA MET A 129 16.88 -0.81 12.38
C MET A 129 16.86 -0.19 13.77
N MET A 130 16.69 1.12 13.82
CA MET A 130 16.61 1.88 15.05
C MET A 130 15.39 2.80 14.99
N PHE A 131 14.71 2.95 16.11
CA PHE A 131 13.71 3.99 16.32
C PHE A 131 14.16 4.83 17.51
N GLY A 132 14.66 6.05 17.25
CA GLY A 132 15.39 6.81 18.26
C GLY A 132 16.65 6.05 18.71
N SER A 133 16.78 5.82 20.02
CA SER A 133 17.88 5.05 20.64
C SER A 133 17.58 3.54 20.78
N GLU A 134 16.36 3.09 20.48
CA GLU A 134 15.97 1.69 20.63
C GLU A 134 16.14 0.92 19.32
N SER A 135 16.69 -0.29 19.41
CA SER A 135 16.83 -1.17 18.23
C SER A 135 15.55 -1.93 17.92
N ILE A 136 15.25 -2.13 16.65
CA ILE A 136 14.16 -3.00 16.18
C ILE A 136 14.78 -4.29 15.64
N ASN A 137 14.45 -5.42 16.25
CA ASN A 137 15.05 -6.71 15.90
C ASN A 137 14.06 -7.87 16.04
N ILE A 138 14.16 -8.86 15.15
CA ILE A 138 13.39 -10.10 15.23
C ILE A 138 13.57 -10.86 16.56
N ARG A 139 14.69 -10.65 17.26
CA ARG A 139 14.98 -11.24 18.57
C ARG A 139 13.87 -11.02 19.58
N PHE A 140 13.18 -9.86 19.57
CA PHE A 140 12.07 -9.61 20.48
C PHE A 140 10.89 -10.58 20.23
N LEU A 141 10.58 -10.89 18.96
CA LEU A 141 9.54 -11.86 18.62
C LEU A 141 9.97 -13.30 18.96
N LEU A 142 11.26 -13.62 18.79
CA LEU A 142 11.79 -14.93 19.19
C LEU A 142 11.79 -15.10 20.71
N GLN A 143 12.07 -14.03 21.45
CA GLN A 143 12.02 -14.01 22.90
C GLN A 143 10.57 -14.13 23.39
N LEU A 144 9.63 -13.39 22.79
CA LEU A 144 8.20 -13.52 23.08
C LEU A 144 7.72 -14.98 22.96
N ILE A 145 8.11 -15.68 21.87
CA ILE A 145 7.74 -17.08 21.66
C ILE A 145 8.36 -18.03 22.69
N LYS A 146 9.51 -17.65 23.25
CA LYS A 146 10.21 -18.46 24.25
C LYS A 146 9.65 -18.24 25.65
N ASP A 147 9.32 -16.99 25.97
CA ASP A 147 9.09 -16.55 27.34
C ASP A 147 7.59 -16.49 27.70
N PHE A 148 6.69 -16.49 26.70
CA PHE A 148 5.23 -16.44 26.89
C PHE A 148 4.54 -17.68 26.33
N SER A 149 3.31 -17.95 26.81
CA SER A 149 2.54 -19.10 26.34
C SER A 149 2.00 -18.85 24.93
N LYS A 150 1.99 -19.89 24.09
CA LYS A 150 1.36 -19.83 22.76
C LYS A 150 -0.10 -19.38 22.84
N LEU A 151 -0.80 -19.63 23.94
CA LEU A 151 -2.17 -19.16 24.14
C LEU A 151 -2.27 -17.63 24.20
N ASP A 152 -1.22 -16.95 24.66
CA ASP A 152 -1.20 -15.49 24.82
C ASP A 152 -0.97 -14.76 23.49
N HIS A 153 -0.21 -15.36 22.57
CA HIS A 153 0.29 -14.68 21.37
C HIS A 153 0.10 -15.46 20.06
N GLY A 154 -0.38 -16.71 20.11
CA GLY A 154 -0.74 -17.55 18.95
C GLY A 154 0.42 -18.00 18.04
N SER A 155 1.64 -17.52 18.25
CA SER A 155 2.76 -17.62 17.29
C SER A 155 3.73 -18.77 17.59
N VAL A 156 4.35 -19.34 16.56
CA VAL A 156 5.40 -20.37 16.67
C VAL A 156 6.66 -19.95 15.90
N LYS A 157 7.80 -20.59 16.17
CA LYS A 157 9.08 -20.23 15.53
C LYS A 157 9.04 -20.27 14.00
N SER A 158 8.31 -21.22 13.41
CA SER A 158 8.15 -21.33 11.96
C SER A 158 7.37 -20.17 11.35
N ASP A 159 6.54 -19.48 12.14
CA ASP A 159 5.91 -18.25 11.72
C ASP A 159 7.00 -17.18 11.56
N VAL A 160 7.85 -17.01 12.58
CA VAL A 160 8.84 -15.92 12.67
C VAL A 160 9.98 -16.04 11.66
N VAL A 161 10.37 -17.24 11.25
CA VAL A 161 11.43 -17.46 10.25
C VAL A 161 10.87 -18.26 9.07
N PRO A 162 9.98 -17.69 8.24
CA PRO A 162 9.39 -18.44 7.16
C PRO A 162 10.36 -18.53 5.98
N LYS A 163 10.42 -19.71 5.34
CA LYS A 163 11.17 -19.92 4.09
C LYS A 163 10.62 -19.06 2.94
N ASP A 164 9.31 -18.84 2.95
CA ASP A 164 8.62 -18.02 1.96
C ASP A 164 8.69 -16.53 2.32
N ARG A 165 9.19 -15.72 1.38
CA ARG A 165 9.33 -14.26 1.53
C ARG A 165 8.04 -13.49 1.25
N GLN A 166 7.02 -14.15 0.69
CA GLN A 166 5.72 -13.58 0.30
C GLN A 166 4.58 -14.05 1.20
N ASN A 167 4.87 -14.74 2.30
CA ASN A 167 3.85 -15.21 3.23
C ASN A 167 3.18 -14.04 3.99
N TYR A 168 2.01 -13.64 3.52
CA TYR A 168 1.20 -12.58 4.12
C TYR A 168 0.49 -12.99 5.41
N SER A 169 0.09 -14.27 5.56
CA SER A 169 -0.60 -14.73 6.76
C SER A 169 0.28 -14.60 8.01
N PHE A 170 1.59 -14.81 7.85
CA PHE A 170 2.56 -14.51 8.89
C PHE A 170 2.56 -13.03 9.29
N CYS A 171 2.53 -12.13 8.31
CA CYS A 171 2.56 -10.69 8.55
C CYS A 171 1.39 -10.25 9.42
N ILE A 172 0.16 -10.72 9.12
CA ILE A 172 -1.04 -10.48 9.96
C ILE A 172 -0.82 -10.99 11.38
N LYS A 173 -0.24 -12.17 11.51
CA LYS A 173 -0.08 -12.85 12.80
C LYS A 173 0.84 -12.07 13.75
N ILE A 174 1.98 -11.59 13.27
CA ILE A 174 2.94 -10.84 14.11
C ILE A 174 2.48 -9.42 14.43
N SER A 175 1.59 -8.85 13.61
CA SER A 175 0.97 -7.55 13.89
C SER A 175 -0.34 -7.66 14.67
N SER A 176 -0.72 -8.85 15.14
CA SER A 176 -1.97 -9.05 15.88
C SER A 176 -1.92 -8.38 17.25
N ASP A 177 -3.09 -7.95 17.74
CA ASP A 177 -3.22 -7.28 19.05
C ASP A 177 -2.65 -8.14 20.18
N CYS A 178 -2.90 -9.45 20.16
CA CYS A 178 -2.36 -10.38 21.15
C CYS A 178 -0.83 -10.38 21.19
N VAL A 179 -0.16 -10.36 20.03
CA VAL A 179 1.31 -10.27 19.96
C VAL A 179 1.81 -8.92 20.46
N VAL A 180 1.18 -7.82 20.02
CA VAL A 180 1.55 -6.46 20.43
C VAL A 180 1.37 -6.27 21.94
N GLN A 181 0.23 -6.65 22.50
CA GLN A 181 -0.05 -6.57 23.95
C GLN A 181 0.92 -7.43 24.76
N THR A 182 1.35 -8.57 24.23
CA THR A 182 2.35 -9.42 24.87
C THR A 182 3.75 -8.80 24.80
N LEU A 183 4.13 -8.21 23.66
CA LEU A 183 5.38 -7.45 23.53
C LEU A 183 5.42 -6.26 24.50
N GLU A 184 4.30 -5.57 24.70
CA GLU A 184 4.20 -4.42 25.63
C GLU A 184 4.46 -4.81 27.10
N LYS A 185 4.38 -6.10 27.46
CA LYS A 185 4.77 -6.62 28.79
C LYS A 185 6.28 -6.82 28.96
N MET A 186 7.04 -6.82 27.86
CA MET A 186 8.49 -7.02 27.86
C MET A 186 9.23 -5.67 27.95
N GLN A 187 10.46 -5.68 28.46
CA GLN A 187 11.30 -4.48 28.47
C GLN A 187 11.87 -4.19 27.08
N ASN A 188 12.06 -2.90 26.75
CA ASN A 188 12.72 -2.43 25.52
C ASN A 188 12.04 -2.86 24.21
N THR A 189 10.72 -3.06 24.22
CA THR A 189 9.93 -3.46 23.03
C THR A 189 9.11 -2.34 22.42
N ARG A 190 9.17 -1.12 22.98
CA ARG A 190 8.36 0.01 22.50
C ARG A 190 8.63 0.32 21.03
N ALA A 191 9.90 0.36 20.62
CA ALA A 191 10.26 0.58 19.22
C ALA A 191 9.71 -0.48 18.26
N ILE A 192 9.73 -1.77 18.62
CA ILE A 192 9.16 -2.82 17.76
C ILE A 192 7.63 -2.75 17.72
N CYS A 193 6.97 -2.40 18.84
CA CYS A 193 5.52 -2.17 18.85
C CYS A 193 5.13 -1.00 17.93
N ILE A 194 5.89 0.10 17.97
CA ILE A 194 5.68 1.24 17.06
C ILE A 194 5.92 0.79 15.61
N TYR A 195 7.02 0.10 15.34
CA TYR A 195 7.36 -0.39 14.00
C TYR A 195 6.26 -1.27 13.38
N LEU A 196 5.70 -2.19 14.17
CA LEU A 196 4.60 -3.06 13.74
C LEU A 196 3.30 -2.28 13.48
N LYS A 197 3.14 -1.12 14.13
CA LYS A 197 2.02 -0.19 13.95
C LYS A 197 2.27 0.87 12.85
N SER A 198 3.53 1.07 12.41
CA SER A 198 3.91 2.12 11.46
C SER A 198 3.58 1.78 10.00
N ILE A 199 2.40 2.24 9.55
CA ILE A 199 1.98 2.32 8.14
C ILE A 199 1.65 3.79 7.81
N GLU A 200 2.57 4.70 8.13
CA GLU A 200 2.32 6.14 8.25
C GLU A 200 1.70 6.79 6.99
N MET A 201 2.21 6.50 5.79
CA MET A 201 1.69 7.13 4.57
C MET A 201 0.26 6.72 4.21
N ASN A 202 -0.10 5.45 4.43
CA ASN A 202 -1.50 5.02 4.26
C ASN A 202 -2.36 5.61 5.37
N THR A 203 -1.87 5.70 6.62
CA THR A 203 -2.61 6.35 7.71
C THR A 203 -2.98 7.77 7.36
N HIS A 204 -2.05 8.61 6.90
CA HIS A 204 -2.39 9.97 6.48
C HIS A 204 -3.39 10.00 5.35
N THR A 205 -3.24 9.11 4.36
CA THR A 205 -4.16 9.07 3.22
C THR A 205 -5.55 8.61 3.63
N MET A 206 -5.67 7.65 4.54
CA MET A 206 -6.95 7.21 5.12
C MET A 206 -7.59 8.32 5.95
N THR A 207 -6.84 9.01 6.81
CA THR A 207 -7.32 10.19 7.52
C THR A 207 -7.83 11.24 6.53
N TYR A 208 -7.11 11.48 5.44
CA TYR A 208 -7.51 12.43 4.39
C TYR A 208 -8.86 12.02 3.76
N ILE A 209 -9.03 10.75 3.37
CA ILE A 209 -10.30 10.25 2.82
C ILE A 209 -11.44 10.42 3.84
N THR A 210 -11.21 10.04 5.10
CA THR A 210 -12.21 10.21 6.17
C THR A 210 -12.66 11.65 6.30
N LEU A 211 -11.72 12.60 6.30
CA LEU A 211 -12.04 14.03 6.34
C LEU A 211 -12.81 14.50 5.10
N LEU A 212 -12.47 14.00 3.91
CA LEU A 212 -13.22 14.33 2.69
C LEU A 212 -14.65 13.81 2.74
N VAL A 213 -14.89 12.64 3.33
CA VAL A 213 -16.24 12.08 3.51
C VAL A 213 -17.01 12.87 4.54
N ILE A 214 -16.41 13.19 5.70
CA ILE A 214 -17.01 14.05 6.73
C ILE A 214 -17.39 15.42 6.15
N ASN A 215 -16.55 15.96 5.27
CA ASN A 215 -16.77 17.23 4.58
C ASN A 215 -17.65 17.11 3.32
N ASN A 216 -18.30 15.97 3.08
CA ASN A 216 -19.17 15.71 1.92
C ASN A 216 -18.52 15.92 0.53
N GLN A 217 -17.19 15.87 0.42
CA GLN A 217 -16.46 15.94 -0.86
C GLN A 217 -16.31 14.57 -1.55
N LEU A 218 -16.50 13.50 -0.78
CA LEU A 218 -16.51 12.12 -1.23
C LEU A 218 -17.72 11.37 -0.66
N PRO A 219 -18.23 10.37 -1.40
CA PRO A 219 -19.31 9.53 -0.89
C PRO A 219 -18.76 8.53 0.14
N THR A 220 -19.62 7.97 0.99
CA THR A 220 -19.22 7.07 2.09
C THR A 220 -18.58 5.77 1.60
N GLU A 221 -18.87 5.35 0.35
CA GLU A 221 -18.24 4.19 -0.29
C GLU A 221 -16.72 4.36 -0.45
N ALA A 222 -16.21 5.60 -0.44
CA ALA A 222 -14.76 5.84 -0.44
C ALA A 222 -14.07 5.28 0.83
N LEU A 223 -14.82 5.00 1.90
CA LEU A 223 -14.31 4.37 3.13
C LEU A 223 -14.16 2.84 3.02
N ARG A 224 -14.49 2.23 1.89
CA ARG A 224 -14.27 0.79 1.65
C ARG A 224 -12.79 0.53 1.37
N ILE A 225 -11.98 0.60 2.43
CA ILE A 225 -10.51 0.61 2.37
C ILE A 225 -9.89 -0.61 1.67
N TRP A 226 -10.59 -1.75 1.63
CA TRP A 226 -10.11 -2.96 0.94
C TRP A 226 -10.02 -2.80 -0.58
N LEU A 227 -10.80 -1.88 -1.17
CA LEU A 227 -10.77 -1.58 -2.61
C LEU A 227 -9.48 -0.88 -3.05
N PHE A 228 -8.68 -0.40 -2.10
CA PHE A 228 -7.37 0.21 -2.38
C PHE A 228 -6.22 -0.80 -2.33
N SER A 229 -6.50 -2.09 -2.09
CA SER A 229 -5.49 -3.14 -2.18
C SER A 229 -5.33 -3.65 -3.61
N SER A 230 -4.16 -4.20 -3.92
CA SER A 230 -3.86 -4.84 -5.20
C SER A 230 -4.47 -6.24 -5.33
N GLN A 231 -5.14 -6.78 -4.30
CA GLN A 231 -5.58 -8.18 -4.31
C GLN A 231 -6.54 -8.48 -5.47
N THR A 232 -7.42 -7.52 -5.81
CA THR A 232 -8.33 -7.63 -6.94
C THR A 232 -7.57 -7.68 -8.28
N TYR A 233 -6.47 -6.95 -8.37
CA TYR A 233 -5.58 -6.92 -9.54
C TYR A 233 -4.71 -8.17 -9.65
N GLU A 234 -4.17 -8.66 -8.53
CA GLU A 234 -3.43 -9.92 -8.48
C GLU A 234 -4.29 -11.11 -8.91
N CYS A 235 -5.58 -11.09 -8.55
CA CYS A 235 -6.55 -12.10 -8.98
C CYS A 235 -6.59 -12.21 -10.50
N MET A 236 -6.67 -11.08 -11.22
CA MET A 236 -6.63 -11.06 -12.69
C MET A 236 -5.34 -11.68 -13.25
N PHE A 237 -4.18 -11.38 -12.66
CA PHE A 237 -2.91 -12.01 -13.05
C PHE A 237 -2.88 -13.52 -12.74
N ARG A 238 -3.51 -13.97 -11.65
CA ARG A 238 -3.62 -15.40 -11.33
C ARG A 238 -4.53 -16.11 -12.33
N THR A 239 -5.69 -15.54 -12.65
CA THR A 239 -6.62 -16.07 -13.65
C THR A 239 -5.96 -16.14 -15.03
N ALA A 240 -5.30 -15.07 -15.48
CA ALA A 240 -4.58 -15.08 -16.76
C ALA A 240 -3.47 -16.15 -16.82
N ARG A 241 -2.85 -16.47 -15.68
CA ARG A 241 -1.85 -17.54 -15.58
C ARG A 241 -2.47 -18.93 -15.56
N SER A 242 -3.65 -19.09 -14.95
CA SER A 242 -4.37 -20.38 -14.90
C SER A 242 -5.08 -20.75 -16.20
N MET A 243 -5.20 -19.82 -17.15
CA MET A 243 -5.77 -20.06 -18.49
C MET A 243 -4.83 -20.85 -19.43
N SER A 244 -3.75 -21.44 -18.92
CA SER A 244 -3.01 -22.48 -19.64
C SER A 244 -3.88 -23.73 -19.80
N GLY A 245 -3.79 -24.42 -20.94
CA GLY A 245 -4.56 -25.65 -21.17
C GLY A 245 -4.27 -26.72 -20.11
N PRO A 246 -5.18 -27.70 -19.91
CA PRO A 246 -5.13 -28.66 -18.79
C PRO A 246 -3.84 -29.50 -18.70
N PHE A 247 -3.03 -29.52 -19.76
CA PHE A 247 -1.76 -30.25 -19.83
C PHE A 247 -0.52 -29.35 -19.97
N SER A 248 -0.66 -28.02 -19.84
CA SER A 248 0.45 -27.09 -19.97
C SER A 248 0.89 -26.56 -18.60
N PRO A 249 2.11 -26.89 -18.14
CA PRO A 249 2.67 -26.32 -16.90
C PRO A 249 3.19 -24.89 -17.09
N ILE A 250 2.94 -24.27 -18.26
CA ILE A 250 3.47 -22.96 -18.63
C ILE A 250 2.67 -21.88 -17.90
N VAL A 251 3.14 -21.53 -16.71
CA VAL A 251 2.59 -20.44 -15.89
C VAL A 251 3.03 -19.06 -16.42
N ASN A 252 4.17 -19.01 -17.13
CA ASN A 252 4.72 -17.76 -17.67
C ASN A 252 4.17 -17.48 -19.07
N CYS A 253 3.86 -16.23 -19.38
CA CYS A 253 3.40 -15.84 -20.70
C CYS A 253 4.05 -14.52 -21.14
N SER A 254 4.23 -14.35 -22.45
CA SER A 254 4.62 -13.07 -23.04
C SER A 254 3.52 -12.02 -22.82
N VAL A 255 3.87 -10.74 -22.91
CA VAL A 255 2.89 -9.64 -22.84
C VAL A 255 1.77 -9.83 -23.88
N ALA A 256 2.11 -10.25 -25.10
CA ALA A 256 1.11 -10.53 -26.14
C ALA A 256 0.15 -11.67 -25.76
N GLN A 257 0.65 -12.74 -25.14
CA GLN A 257 -0.19 -13.82 -24.64
C GLN A 257 -1.07 -13.37 -23.46
N PHE A 258 -0.53 -12.55 -22.56
CA PHE A 258 -1.29 -11.98 -21.45
C PHE A 258 -2.45 -11.12 -21.96
N LEU A 259 -2.21 -10.22 -22.93
CA LEU A 259 -3.24 -9.37 -23.53
C LEU A 259 -4.37 -10.20 -24.14
N ARG A 260 -4.04 -11.22 -24.96
CA ARG A 260 -5.04 -12.14 -25.53
C ARG A 260 -5.86 -12.91 -24.49
N ARG A 261 -5.31 -13.12 -23.30
CA ARG A 261 -6.02 -13.80 -22.20
C ARG A 261 -6.88 -12.82 -21.41
N ALA A 262 -6.43 -11.57 -21.23
CA ALA A 262 -7.16 -10.52 -20.52
C ALA A 262 -8.35 -9.94 -21.29
N GLU A 263 -8.42 -10.18 -22.61
CA GLU A 263 -9.57 -9.84 -23.46
C GLU A 263 -10.75 -10.83 -23.33
N LYS A 264 -10.52 -12.00 -22.74
CA LYS A 264 -11.55 -13.04 -22.54
C LYS A 264 -12.19 -12.92 -21.17
#